data_AF-A0A7J6UQJ1-F1
#
_entry.id   AF-A0A7J6UQJ1-F1
#
_cell.length_a   1.000
_cell.length_b   1.000
_cell.length_c   1.000
_cell.angle_alpha   90.00
_cell.angle_beta   90.00
_cell.angle_gamma   90.00
#
_symmetry.space_group_name_H-M   'P 1'
#
loop_
_entity.id
_entity.type
_entity.pdbx_description
1 polymer ?
#
loop_
_entity_poly.entity_id
_entity_poly.type
_entity_poly.pdbx_seq_one_letter_code
_entity_poly.pdbx_strand_id
1 'polypeptide(L)'
;MSGGGVTRNNLTSIGDALLATTDDQGEEEDQHQQQQQQALSTEDGAMVKHNNGYVATNVDIDDVANNVIPDGMNPVLDNVVASFELCVNDDADIIDIKDIAFKLRNCEYNPRKQNCAVIRFTNPTKATCHIYRNGKVMINGAYTIELAKKAGKKVVKLLRKITHNPSIKFNNFKVENMIASVDVRFPIRLERLAHDHSAYATYEPELSPGLTFRLFDPKMVIMIYVSGKISFVGARTLEDITKAFCSIYPLLTQYKH
;
A
#
# COMPACT_ATOMS: atom_id res chain seq x y z
N MET A 1 -48.05 -1.70 -51.42
CA MET A 1 -48.45 -3.11 -51.26
C MET A 1 -48.85 -3.32 -49.80
N SER A 2 -50.00 -3.96 -49.53
CA SER A 2 -50.48 -4.53 -48.22
C SER A 2 -50.24 -3.75 -46.90
N GLY A 3 -51.21 -3.46 -46.02
CA GLY A 3 -52.68 -3.67 -46.04
C GLY A 3 -53.25 -3.91 -44.62
N GLY A 4 -54.38 -3.27 -44.26
CA GLY A 4 -55.27 -3.56 -43.10
C GLY A 4 -54.72 -3.35 -41.66
N GLY A 5 -55.44 -2.86 -40.65
CA GLY A 5 -56.78 -2.27 -40.58
C GLY A 5 -57.84 -3.08 -39.82
N VAL A 6 -57.95 -2.93 -38.49
CA VAL A 6 -59.12 -3.26 -37.62
C VAL A 6 -59.10 -2.32 -36.39
N THR A 7 -59.94 -1.29 -36.22
CA THR A 7 -61.35 -1.19 -35.74
C THR A 7 -61.52 -1.11 -34.20
N ARG A 8 -62.32 -0.14 -33.74
CA ARG A 8 -62.63 0.24 -32.33
C ARG A 8 -64.03 -0.26 -31.86
N ASN A 9 -64.38 0.09 -30.60
CA ASN A 9 -65.72 0.29 -29.98
C ASN A 9 -66.22 -0.86 -29.08
N ASN A 10 -66.94 -0.66 -27.95
CA ASN A 10 -67.28 0.56 -27.17
C ASN A 10 -67.99 0.21 -25.83
N LEU A 11 -67.99 1.15 -24.84
CA LEU A 11 -69.03 1.38 -23.77
C LEU A 11 -69.26 0.20 -22.77
N THR A 12 -69.76 0.28 -21.52
CA THR A 12 -70.34 1.29 -20.56
C THR A 12 -70.20 0.67 -19.12
N SER A 13 -70.48 1.26 -17.94
CA SER A 13 -71.01 2.56 -17.49
C SER A 13 -70.60 2.91 -16.03
N ILE A 14 -70.75 4.21 -15.71
CA ILE A 14 -70.88 4.97 -14.44
C ILE A 14 -71.43 4.23 -13.18
N GLY A 15 -70.93 4.64 -12.00
CA GLY A 15 -71.58 4.48 -10.68
C GLY A 15 -70.88 5.26 -9.55
N ASP A 16 -71.59 6.18 -8.88
CA ASP A 16 -71.07 7.13 -7.87
C ASP A 16 -70.87 6.54 -6.46
N ALA A 17 -70.02 7.18 -5.64
CA ALA A 17 -70.32 7.55 -4.23
C ALA A 17 -69.25 8.48 -3.62
N LEU A 18 -69.66 9.28 -2.62
CA LEU A 18 -68.93 10.42 -2.04
C LEU A 18 -68.64 10.22 -0.54
N LEU A 19 -67.56 10.85 -0.04
CA LEU A 19 -67.34 11.34 1.34
C LEU A 19 -67.48 10.38 2.56
N ALA A 20 -66.39 10.26 3.34
CA ALA A 20 -66.41 10.49 4.80
C ALA A 20 -64.99 10.75 5.38
N THR A 21 -64.85 11.88 6.08
CA THR A 21 -63.99 12.19 7.25
C THR A 21 -62.82 11.24 7.58
N THR A 22 -61.54 11.65 7.53
CA THR A 22 -60.83 12.54 8.51
C THR A 22 -61.07 12.20 9.98
N ASP A 23 -60.12 11.49 10.60
CA ASP A 23 -59.70 11.63 12.00
C ASP A 23 -58.45 10.75 12.21
N ASP A 24 -57.25 11.35 12.10
CA ASP A 24 -56.10 11.11 12.99
C ASP A 24 -54.99 12.12 12.67
N GLN A 25 -54.83 13.12 13.54
CA GLN A 25 -53.67 14.02 13.55
C GLN A 25 -53.02 13.93 14.92
N GLY A 26 -51.84 13.31 15.01
CA GLY A 26 -51.04 13.38 16.22
C GLY A 26 -50.09 12.22 16.53
N GLU A 27 -49.25 11.77 15.58
CA GLU A 27 -48.14 10.86 15.95
C GLU A 27 -46.87 10.91 15.06
N GLU A 28 -46.72 11.87 14.12
CA GLU A 28 -45.54 11.96 13.24
C GLU A 28 -44.53 13.08 13.57
N GLU A 29 -44.84 14.04 14.46
CA GLU A 29 -43.91 15.16 14.76
C GLU A 29 -42.78 14.81 15.75
N ASP A 30 -42.94 13.78 16.60
CA ASP A 30 -41.93 13.40 17.60
C ASP A 30 -40.72 12.63 17.01
N GLN A 31 -40.86 12.02 15.83
CA GLN A 31 -39.74 11.30 15.20
C GLN A 31 -38.72 12.24 14.52
N HIS A 32 -39.10 13.50 14.21
CA HIS A 32 -38.18 14.46 13.59
C HIS A 32 -37.37 15.30 14.61
N GLN A 33 -37.81 15.40 15.88
CA GLN A 33 -37.03 16.09 16.92
C GLN A 33 -35.95 15.20 17.57
N GLN A 34 -36.11 13.87 17.62
CA GLN A 34 -35.05 12.99 18.14
C GLN A 34 -33.87 12.77 17.17
N GLN A 35 -34.00 13.14 15.89
CA GLN A 35 -32.95 12.90 14.89
C GLN A 35 -32.06 14.11 14.58
N GLN A 36 -32.30 15.28 15.22
CA GLN A 36 -31.54 16.52 14.97
C GLN A 36 -30.70 17.03 16.15
N GLN A 37 -30.64 16.31 17.28
CA GLN A 37 -29.90 16.75 18.48
C GLN A 37 -28.58 15.99 18.75
N GLN A 38 -28.04 15.29 17.73
CA GLN A 38 -26.77 14.55 17.80
C GLN A 38 -25.65 15.13 16.90
N ALA A 39 -25.67 16.44 16.66
CA ALA A 39 -24.58 17.13 15.97
C ALA A 39 -24.10 18.35 16.79
N LEU A 40 -22.77 18.50 16.88
CA LEU A 40 -21.99 19.56 17.57
C LEU A 40 -21.96 19.56 19.11
N SER A 41 -20.99 18.84 19.70
CA SER A 41 -19.92 19.45 20.53
C SER A 41 -18.82 18.43 20.90
N THR A 42 -17.63 18.67 20.32
CA THR A 42 -16.26 18.63 20.91
C THR A 42 -15.84 17.63 22.01
N GLU A 43 -14.65 17.07 21.77
CA GLU A 43 -13.61 16.71 22.76
C GLU A 43 -13.90 15.58 23.76
N ASP A 44 -13.52 14.35 23.39
CA ASP A 44 -12.34 13.73 24.02
C ASP A 44 -11.79 12.52 23.23
N GLY A 45 -10.50 12.22 23.40
CA GLY A 45 -9.73 11.25 22.59
C GLY A 45 -10.00 9.76 22.90
N ALA A 46 -11.22 9.27 22.69
CA ALA A 46 -11.59 7.87 22.93
C ALA A 46 -11.01 6.89 21.88
N MET A 47 -9.87 6.28 22.20
CA MET A 47 -9.24 5.20 21.42
C MET A 47 -10.17 3.98 21.26
N VAL A 48 -10.74 3.79 20.07
CA VAL A 48 -11.52 2.58 19.73
C VAL A 48 -10.59 1.36 19.67
N LYS A 49 -10.72 0.44 20.63
CA LYS A 49 -9.96 -0.83 20.69
C LYS A 49 -10.20 -1.69 19.44
N HIS A 50 -9.33 -1.54 18.44
CA HIS A 50 -9.22 -2.47 17.33
C HIS A 50 -8.30 -3.63 17.72
N ASN A 51 -8.86 -4.80 17.99
CA ASN A 51 -8.15 -6.04 18.36
C ASN A 51 -7.21 -6.61 17.26
N ASN A 52 -6.96 -5.87 16.16
CA ASN A 52 -6.12 -6.28 15.05
C ASN A 52 -4.66 -5.82 15.16
N GLY A 53 -4.27 -5.16 16.26
CA GLY A 53 -2.88 -4.90 16.60
C GLY A 53 -2.15 -3.89 15.71
N TYR A 54 -2.77 -2.74 15.43
CA TYR A 54 -2.16 -1.61 14.73
C TYR A 54 -2.60 -0.26 15.32
N VAL A 55 -1.71 0.74 15.33
CA VAL A 55 -1.99 2.13 15.79
C VAL A 55 -2.43 3.02 14.63
N ALA A 56 -3.56 3.71 14.73
CA ALA A 56 -3.97 4.75 13.78
C ALA A 56 -3.18 6.05 14.00
N THR A 57 -2.83 6.76 12.93
CA THR A 57 -2.10 8.04 13.03
C THR A 57 -2.92 9.18 12.43
N ASN A 58 -3.26 10.17 13.25
CA ASN A 58 -3.77 11.45 12.79
C ASN A 58 -2.58 12.42 12.80
N VAL A 59 -1.89 12.53 11.67
CA VAL A 59 -0.71 13.40 11.50
C VAL A 59 -0.78 14.07 10.13
N ASP A 60 -1.16 15.34 10.11
CA ASP A 60 -1.13 16.16 8.91
C ASP A 60 0.32 16.49 8.55
N ILE A 61 0.74 16.13 7.34
CA ILE A 61 2.16 16.17 6.93
C ILE A 61 2.69 17.61 6.92
N ASP A 62 1.90 18.54 6.39
CA ASP A 62 2.36 19.85 5.95
C ASP A 62 2.80 20.74 7.14
N ASP A 63 2.13 20.62 8.28
CA ASP A 63 2.47 21.33 9.52
C ASP A 63 3.56 20.62 10.35
N VAL A 64 3.72 19.30 10.18
CA VAL A 64 4.49 18.44 11.08
C VAL A 64 5.91 18.18 10.58
N ALA A 65 6.11 17.98 9.29
CA ALA A 65 7.43 17.68 8.71
C ALA A 65 8.46 18.81 8.94
N ASN A 66 8.00 20.04 9.15
CA ASN A 66 8.84 21.22 9.36
C ASN A 66 9.19 21.50 10.85
N ASN A 67 8.50 20.87 11.81
CA ASN A 67 8.62 21.21 13.25
C ASN A 67 8.83 20.02 14.19
N VAL A 68 8.55 18.78 13.78
CA VAL A 68 8.59 17.60 14.69
C VAL A 68 9.85 16.76 14.52
N ILE A 69 10.43 16.70 13.32
CA ILE A 69 11.66 15.96 13.05
C ILE A 69 12.87 16.91 13.17
N PRO A 70 13.88 16.62 14.02
CA PRO A 70 15.10 17.43 14.08
C PRO A 70 15.92 17.35 12.80
N ASP A 71 16.59 18.46 12.47
CA ASP A 71 17.48 18.55 11.31
C ASP A 71 18.49 17.39 11.23
N GLY A 72 18.51 16.72 10.08
CA GLY A 72 19.40 15.60 9.80
C GLY A 72 18.93 14.23 10.33
N MET A 73 17.70 14.11 10.83
CA MET A 73 17.05 12.81 11.11
C MET A 73 16.13 12.37 9.96
N ASN A 74 16.56 12.53 8.70
CA ASN A 74 15.74 12.14 7.55
C ASN A 74 15.83 10.61 7.28
N PRO A 75 14.70 9.89 7.09
CA PRO A 75 14.73 8.50 6.67
C PRO A 75 15.42 8.30 5.31
N VAL A 76 16.32 7.32 5.24
CA VAL A 76 17.11 6.97 4.04
C VAL A 76 16.64 5.62 3.48
N LEU A 77 16.46 5.51 2.17
CA LEU A 77 16.08 4.25 1.52
C LEU A 77 17.22 3.23 1.53
N ASP A 78 16.99 2.09 2.17
CA ASP A 78 17.90 0.93 2.16
C ASP A 78 17.59 -0.03 1.00
N ASN A 79 16.32 -0.14 0.61
CA ASN A 79 15.90 -1.03 -0.47
C ASN A 79 14.55 -0.61 -1.07
N VAL A 80 14.42 -0.73 -2.38
CA VAL A 80 13.18 -0.59 -3.14
C VAL A 80 12.87 -1.89 -3.86
N VAL A 81 11.69 -2.44 -3.59
CA VAL A 81 11.08 -3.53 -4.33
C VAL A 81 10.07 -2.95 -5.31
N ALA A 82 10.28 -3.17 -6.59
CA ALA A 82 9.42 -2.69 -7.66
C ALA A 82 8.99 -3.81 -8.59
N SER A 83 7.92 -3.59 -9.34
CA SER A 83 7.48 -4.46 -10.42
C SER A 83 7.21 -3.67 -11.69
N PHE A 84 7.19 -4.36 -12.83
CA PHE A 84 6.73 -3.85 -14.11
C PHE A 84 6.33 -5.02 -15.02
N GLU A 85 5.71 -4.71 -16.15
CA GLU A 85 5.21 -5.69 -17.12
C GLU A 85 5.88 -5.51 -18.49
N LEU A 86 6.24 -6.64 -19.10
CA LEU A 86 6.97 -6.71 -20.37
C LEU A 86 6.05 -6.68 -21.59
N CYS A 87 4.82 -7.18 -21.50
CA CYS A 87 3.87 -7.28 -22.61
C CYS A 87 2.49 -6.76 -22.15
N VAL A 88 1.56 -6.49 -23.08
CA VAL A 88 0.18 -6.04 -22.78
C VAL A 88 -0.87 -6.84 -23.57
N ASN A 89 -0.43 -7.77 -24.43
CA ASN A 89 -1.30 -8.55 -25.31
C ASN A 89 -1.16 -10.02 -24.92
N ASP A 90 -2.26 -10.68 -24.59
CA ASP A 90 -2.24 -11.95 -23.84
C ASP A 90 -1.75 -13.17 -24.65
N ASP A 91 -2.01 -13.21 -25.97
CA ASP A 91 -1.89 -14.44 -26.76
C ASP A 91 -0.65 -14.56 -27.68
N ALA A 92 0.04 -13.45 -27.99
CA ALA A 92 1.05 -13.42 -29.07
C ALA A 92 2.52 -13.33 -28.59
N ASP A 93 2.76 -12.89 -27.34
CA ASP A 93 4.09 -12.49 -26.87
C ASP A 93 4.57 -13.33 -25.67
N ILE A 94 4.41 -14.66 -25.74
CA ILE A 94 4.84 -15.59 -24.69
C ILE A 94 6.35 -15.48 -24.45
N ILE A 95 6.73 -15.17 -23.21
CA ILE A 95 8.13 -15.04 -22.80
C ILE A 95 8.70 -16.42 -22.44
N ASP A 96 9.48 -17.02 -23.35
CA ASP A 96 10.21 -18.23 -23.04
C ASP A 96 11.45 -17.95 -22.17
N ILE A 97 11.25 -18.11 -20.85
CA ILE A 97 12.30 -18.09 -19.84
C ILE A 97 13.47 -19.03 -20.18
N LYS A 98 13.23 -20.19 -20.81
CA LYS A 98 14.30 -21.15 -21.12
C LYS A 98 15.25 -20.58 -22.17
N ASP A 99 14.71 -20.01 -23.24
CA ASP A 99 15.48 -19.33 -24.29
C ASP A 99 16.26 -18.13 -23.73
N ILE A 100 15.62 -17.32 -22.88
CA ILE A 100 16.29 -16.20 -22.19
C ILE A 100 17.46 -16.68 -21.35
N ALA A 101 17.27 -17.72 -20.54
CA ALA A 101 18.32 -18.27 -19.67
C ALA A 101 19.46 -18.93 -20.47
N PHE A 102 19.14 -19.58 -21.59
CA PHE A 102 20.14 -20.17 -22.49
C PHE A 102 20.99 -19.10 -23.19
N LYS A 103 20.37 -18.00 -23.64
CA LYS A 103 21.05 -16.90 -24.35
C LYS A 103 21.81 -15.93 -23.44
N LEU A 104 21.42 -15.79 -22.17
CA LEU A 104 22.03 -14.85 -21.22
C LEU A 104 23.00 -15.53 -20.24
N ARG A 105 24.29 -15.35 -20.48
CA ARG A 105 25.38 -15.78 -19.58
C ARG A 105 25.27 -15.30 -18.13
N ASN A 106 24.53 -14.22 -17.87
CA ASN A 106 24.28 -13.66 -16.54
C ASN A 106 22.83 -13.86 -16.04
N CYS A 107 22.13 -14.87 -16.57
CA CYS A 107 20.80 -15.27 -16.14
C CYS A 107 20.85 -16.65 -15.47
N GLU A 108 20.34 -16.75 -14.25
CA GLU A 108 20.12 -18.02 -13.56
C GLU A 108 18.67 -18.48 -13.79
N TYR A 109 18.44 -19.75 -14.11
CA TYR A 109 17.11 -20.35 -14.12
C TYR A 109 17.16 -21.76 -13.53
N ASN A 110 16.42 -21.97 -12.44
CA ASN A 110 16.25 -23.27 -11.81
C ASN A 110 14.78 -23.42 -11.38
N PRO A 111 13.92 -24.04 -12.20
CA PRO A 111 12.50 -24.14 -11.93
C PRO A 111 12.15 -24.96 -10.67
N ARG A 112 13.06 -25.80 -10.17
CA ARG A 112 12.89 -26.50 -8.89
C ARG A 112 13.08 -25.58 -7.67
N LYS A 113 13.80 -24.47 -7.84
CA LYS A 113 14.03 -23.45 -6.80
C LYS A 113 13.04 -22.29 -6.93
N GLN A 114 12.97 -21.69 -8.12
CA GLN A 114 12.07 -20.57 -8.45
C GLN A 114 11.75 -20.62 -9.95
N ASN A 115 10.46 -20.59 -10.33
CA ASN A 115 10.02 -20.62 -11.72
C ASN A 115 10.10 -19.22 -12.40
N CYS A 116 11.29 -18.61 -12.35
CA CYS A 116 11.59 -17.30 -12.94
C CYS A 116 13.04 -17.25 -13.41
N ALA A 117 13.33 -16.48 -14.47
CA ALA A 117 14.70 -16.13 -14.86
C ALA A 117 15.22 -15.04 -13.92
N VAL A 118 16.42 -15.21 -13.36
CA VAL A 118 17.03 -14.27 -12.41
C VAL A 118 18.25 -13.62 -13.03
N ILE A 119 18.18 -12.31 -13.26
CA ILE A 119 19.30 -11.50 -13.78
C ILE A 119 19.82 -10.61 -12.65
N ARG A 120 21.13 -10.64 -12.40
CA ARG A 120 21.78 -9.78 -11.41
C ARG A 120 22.60 -8.69 -12.09
N PHE A 121 22.45 -7.46 -11.60
CA PHE A 121 23.27 -6.31 -11.96
C PHE A 121 24.04 -5.84 -10.72
N THR A 122 25.34 -5.59 -10.89
CA THR A 122 26.26 -5.16 -9.83
C THR A 122 26.81 -3.75 -10.05
N ASN A 123 26.88 -3.27 -11.30
CA ASN A 123 27.41 -1.95 -11.67
C ASN A 123 26.71 -1.46 -12.97
N PRO A 124 26.33 -0.16 -13.13
CA PRO A 124 26.27 0.93 -12.13
C PRO A 124 24.97 0.94 -11.33
N THR A 125 24.23 -0.17 -11.34
CA THR A 125 22.93 -0.29 -10.68
C THR A 125 22.89 -1.65 -10.02
N LYS A 126 23.02 -1.69 -8.70
CA LYS A 126 22.81 -2.91 -7.92
C LYS A 126 21.31 -3.22 -7.95
N ALA A 127 20.95 -4.35 -8.55
CA ALA A 127 19.57 -4.83 -8.63
C ALA A 127 19.55 -6.31 -9.03
N THR A 128 18.60 -7.07 -8.49
CA THR A 128 18.24 -8.41 -9.00
C THR A 128 16.85 -8.33 -9.63
N CYS A 129 16.72 -8.79 -10.86
CA CYS A 129 15.46 -8.84 -11.58
C CYS A 129 15.01 -10.29 -11.76
N HIS A 130 13.78 -10.60 -11.35
CA HIS A 130 13.12 -11.90 -11.51
C HIS A 130 12.05 -11.78 -12.60
N ILE A 131 12.24 -12.48 -13.72
CA ILE A 131 11.37 -12.43 -14.91
C ILE A 131 10.49 -13.68 -14.90
N TYR A 132 9.18 -13.47 -14.89
CA TYR A 132 8.16 -14.53 -14.86
C TYR A 132 7.56 -14.76 -16.25
N ARG A 133 6.97 -15.95 -16.46
CA ARG A 133 6.47 -16.38 -17.78
C ARG A 133 5.29 -15.54 -18.26
N ASN A 134 4.50 -15.02 -17.32
CA ASN A 134 3.37 -14.12 -17.56
C ASN A 134 3.78 -12.66 -17.84
N GLY A 135 5.04 -12.39 -18.19
CA GLY A 135 5.51 -11.04 -18.50
C GLY A 135 5.77 -10.13 -17.29
N LYS A 136 5.37 -10.50 -16.07
CA LYS A 136 5.71 -9.73 -14.86
C LYS A 136 7.20 -9.83 -14.56
N VAL A 137 7.80 -8.72 -14.16
CA VAL A 137 9.18 -8.65 -13.66
C VAL A 137 9.20 -8.01 -12.28
N MET A 138 9.83 -8.67 -11.32
CA MET A 138 10.12 -8.11 -9.98
C MET A 138 11.57 -7.59 -9.95
N ILE A 139 11.80 -6.45 -9.30
CA ILE A 139 13.11 -5.82 -9.13
C ILE A 139 13.36 -5.66 -7.62
N ASN A 140 14.49 -6.17 -7.14
CA ASN A 140 14.90 -6.14 -5.74
C ASN A 140 16.32 -5.57 -5.59
N GLY A 141 16.64 -4.97 -4.43
CA GLY A 141 18.01 -4.60 -4.06
C GLY A 141 18.53 -3.28 -4.63
N ALA A 142 17.65 -2.45 -5.18
CA ALA A 142 17.97 -1.09 -5.63
C ALA A 142 17.75 -0.09 -4.48
N TYR A 143 18.70 0.81 -4.25
CA TYR A 143 18.62 1.80 -3.15
C TYR A 143 17.71 3.00 -3.45
N THR A 144 17.25 3.17 -4.71
CA THR A 144 16.33 4.26 -5.07
C THR A 144 15.33 3.82 -6.14
N ILE A 145 14.19 4.51 -6.22
CA ILE A 145 13.15 4.29 -7.23
C ILE A 145 13.71 4.51 -8.64
N GLU A 146 14.59 5.51 -8.82
CA GLU A 146 15.30 5.73 -10.08
C GLU A 146 16.17 4.54 -10.48
N LEU A 147 16.95 3.98 -9.55
CA LEU A 147 17.80 2.83 -9.81
C LEU A 147 16.96 1.60 -10.18
N ALA A 148 15.81 1.38 -9.52
CA ALA A 148 14.86 0.35 -9.92
C ALA A 148 14.32 0.57 -11.34
N LYS A 149 13.89 1.80 -11.68
CA LYS A 149 13.45 2.15 -13.06
C LYS A 149 14.58 1.96 -14.09
N LYS A 150 15.82 2.33 -13.76
CA LYS A 150 17.02 2.15 -14.61
C LYS A 150 17.32 0.67 -14.85
N ALA A 151 17.22 -0.17 -13.81
CA ALA A 151 17.36 -1.63 -13.92
C ALA A 151 16.28 -2.26 -14.82
N GLY A 152 15.01 -1.92 -14.62
CA GLY A 152 13.91 -2.44 -15.44
C GLY A 152 14.04 -2.05 -16.93
N LYS A 153 14.37 -0.79 -17.22
CA LYS A 153 14.68 -0.34 -18.59
C LYS A 153 15.89 -1.06 -19.20
N LYS A 154 16.89 -1.45 -18.39
CA LYS A 154 18.05 -2.26 -18.83
C LYS A 154 17.63 -3.70 -19.18
N VAL A 155 16.74 -4.32 -18.40
CA VAL A 155 16.14 -5.63 -18.71
C VAL A 155 15.40 -5.59 -20.04
N VAL A 156 14.52 -4.61 -20.26
CA VAL A 156 13.76 -4.48 -21.53
C VAL A 156 14.69 -4.37 -22.74
N LYS A 157 15.73 -3.52 -22.67
CA LYS A 157 16.74 -3.41 -23.74
C LYS A 157 17.49 -4.73 -24.00
N LEU A 158 17.80 -5.48 -22.94
CA LEU A 158 18.50 -6.75 -23.03
C LEU A 158 17.61 -7.83 -23.66
N LEU A 159 16.36 -7.95 -23.21
CA LEU A 159 15.40 -8.95 -23.71
C LEU A 159 15.05 -8.71 -25.19
N ARG A 160 14.78 -7.46 -25.60
CA ARG A 160 14.61 -7.09 -27.02
C ARG A 160 15.78 -7.55 -27.90
N LYS A 161 17.02 -7.46 -27.39
CA LYS A 161 18.22 -7.80 -28.15
C LYS A 161 18.40 -9.32 -28.36
N ILE A 162 18.03 -10.16 -27.39
CA ILE A 162 18.24 -11.62 -27.46
C ILE A 162 17.05 -12.39 -28.05
N THR A 163 15.84 -11.85 -27.91
CA THR A 163 14.61 -12.44 -28.47
C THR A 163 14.30 -11.91 -29.87
N HIS A 164 14.93 -10.79 -30.25
CA HIS A 164 14.57 -9.97 -31.41
C HIS A 164 13.11 -9.49 -31.42
N ASN A 165 12.39 -9.58 -30.29
CA ASN A 165 10.99 -9.18 -30.19
C ASN A 165 10.85 -7.69 -29.79
N PRO A 166 10.32 -6.81 -30.67
CA PRO A 166 10.11 -5.40 -30.38
C PRO A 166 8.90 -5.11 -29.48
N SER A 167 7.96 -6.06 -29.32
CA SER A 167 6.73 -5.88 -28.52
C SER A 167 7.03 -5.66 -27.04
N ILE A 168 8.11 -6.28 -26.54
CA ILE A 168 8.60 -6.20 -25.16
C ILE A 168 8.79 -4.74 -24.78
N LYS A 169 8.03 -4.22 -23.81
CA LYS A 169 8.00 -2.82 -23.37
C LYS A 169 8.29 -2.71 -21.86
N PHE A 170 8.29 -1.48 -21.35
CA PHE A 170 8.44 -1.18 -19.93
C PHE A 170 7.13 -0.53 -19.46
N ASN A 171 6.16 -1.37 -19.09
CA ASN A 171 4.80 -0.91 -18.76
C ASN A 171 4.51 -1.11 -17.27
N ASN A 172 3.50 -0.40 -16.76
CA ASN A 172 2.92 -0.63 -15.43
C ASN A 172 3.96 -0.70 -14.29
N PHE A 173 5.00 0.15 -14.37
CA PHE A 173 6.01 0.23 -13.31
C PHE A 173 5.38 0.71 -12.01
N LYS A 174 5.57 -0.07 -10.95
CA LYS A 174 4.99 0.17 -9.63
C LYS A 174 6.03 -0.11 -8.55
N VAL A 175 6.03 0.68 -7.47
CA VAL A 175 6.73 0.30 -6.24
C VAL A 175 5.80 -0.61 -5.43
N GLU A 176 6.28 -1.79 -5.08
CA GLU A 176 5.51 -2.80 -4.35
C GLU A 176 5.79 -2.70 -2.83
N ASN A 177 7.04 -2.38 -2.47
CA ASN A 177 7.49 -2.18 -1.09
C ASN A 177 8.79 -1.32 -1.05
N MET A 178 8.99 -0.53 0.00
CA MET A 178 10.22 0.16 0.35
C MET A 178 10.68 -0.23 1.75
N ILE A 179 11.99 -0.21 1.96
CA ILE A 179 12.62 -0.26 3.27
C ILE A 179 13.44 1.01 3.42
N ALA A 180 13.26 1.70 4.55
CA ALA A 180 14.04 2.86 4.93
C ALA A 180 14.52 2.73 6.37
N SER A 181 15.61 3.42 6.71
CA SER A 181 16.09 3.54 8.08
C SER A 181 16.39 4.98 8.47
N VAL A 182 16.33 5.23 9.78
CA VAL A 182 16.72 6.49 10.41
C VAL A 182 17.40 6.17 11.73
N ASP A 183 18.25 7.07 12.19
CA ASP A 183 18.90 7.00 13.50
C ASP A 183 18.47 8.24 14.30
N VAL A 184 17.72 8.05 15.38
CA VAL A 184 17.27 9.15 16.26
C VAL A 184 18.36 9.62 17.22
N ARG A 185 19.53 8.98 17.20
CA ARG A 185 20.75 9.38 17.93
C ARG A 185 20.61 9.42 19.46
N PHE A 186 19.66 8.65 20.00
CA PHE A 186 19.56 8.39 21.44
C PHE A 186 19.07 6.96 21.71
N PRO A 187 19.54 6.32 22.81
CA PRO A 187 19.10 4.99 23.18
C PRO A 187 17.64 4.96 23.65
N ILE A 188 16.96 3.82 23.44
CA ILE A 188 15.51 3.66 23.68
C ILE A 188 15.27 2.46 24.63
N ARG A 189 14.48 2.68 25.70
CA ARG A 189 14.04 1.64 26.64
C ARG A 189 12.94 0.75 26.02
N LEU A 190 13.35 -0.24 25.23
CA LEU A 190 12.42 -1.10 24.47
C LEU A 190 11.50 -1.94 25.36
N GLU A 191 11.97 -2.41 26.51
CA GLU A 191 11.21 -3.22 27.46
C GLU A 191 9.97 -2.46 27.95
N ARG A 192 10.16 -1.19 28.30
CA ARG A 192 9.08 -0.31 28.76
C ARG A 192 8.15 0.08 27.61
N LEU A 193 8.70 0.41 26.44
CA LEU A 193 7.91 0.70 25.23
C LEU A 193 7.02 -0.50 24.83
N ALA A 194 7.54 -1.73 24.92
CA ALA A 194 6.79 -2.95 24.64
C ALA A 194 5.70 -3.22 25.69
N HIS A 195 5.99 -3.01 26.97
CA HIS A 195 4.99 -3.12 28.04
C HIS A 195 3.84 -2.12 27.85
N ASP A 196 4.18 -0.83 27.75
CA ASP A 196 3.22 0.28 27.71
C ASP A 196 2.40 0.29 26.40
N HIS A 197 2.91 -0.31 25.31
CA HIS A 197 2.24 -0.41 23.99
C HIS A 197 2.04 -1.87 23.50
N SER A 198 1.87 -2.83 24.41
CA SER A 198 1.78 -4.28 24.13
C SER A 198 0.73 -4.73 23.09
N ALA A 199 -0.29 -3.91 22.81
CA ALA A 199 -1.24 -4.17 21.73
C ALA A 199 -0.64 -4.01 20.31
N TYR A 200 0.50 -3.32 20.19
CA TYR A 200 1.08 -2.88 18.91
C TYR A 200 2.59 -3.18 18.81
N ALA A 201 3.25 -3.29 19.96
CA ALA A 201 4.66 -3.56 20.12
C ALA A 201 4.90 -5.01 20.58
N THR A 202 5.87 -5.68 19.95
CA THR A 202 6.35 -7.00 20.36
C THR A 202 7.87 -6.95 20.46
N TYR A 203 8.42 -7.32 21.60
CA TYR A 203 9.86 -7.31 21.85
C TYR A 203 10.26 -8.60 22.57
N GLU A 204 10.91 -9.47 21.82
CA GLU A 204 11.39 -10.78 22.27
C GLU A 204 12.91 -10.82 22.00
N PRO A 205 13.76 -10.27 22.89
CA PRO A 205 15.18 -10.08 22.62
C PRO A 205 15.95 -11.36 22.29
N GLU A 206 15.48 -12.50 22.83
CA GLU A 206 15.99 -13.85 22.54
C GLU A 206 15.71 -14.32 21.09
N LEU A 207 14.72 -13.71 20.41
CA LEU A 207 14.33 -14.01 19.03
C LEU A 207 14.77 -12.93 18.04
N SER A 208 14.78 -11.66 18.46
CA SER A 208 15.12 -10.51 17.63
C SER A 208 15.65 -9.34 18.47
N PRO A 209 16.79 -8.73 18.12
CA PRO A 209 17.37 -7.59 18.86
C PRO A 209 16.61 -6.27 18.68
N GLY A 210 15.52 -6.25 17.90
CA GLY A 210 14.67 -5.09 17.68
C GLY A 210 13.21 -5.36 18.01
N LEU A 211 12.56 -4.37 18.64
CA LEU A 211 11.13 -4.32 18.90
C LEU A 211 10.38 -4.12 17.59
N THR A 212 9.34 -4.92 17.37
CA THR A 212 8.44 -4.82 16.21
C THR A 212 7.21 -4.01 16.60
N PHE A 213 7.02 -2.85 15.99
CA PHE A 213 5.87 -1.97 16.18
C PHE A 213 4.98 -1.93 14.93
N ARG A 214 3.66 -1.98 15.09
CA ARG A 214 2.69 -2.08 13.98
C ARG A 214 1.87 -0.81 13.81
N LEU A 215 1.98 -0.17 12.65
CA LEU A 215 1.28 1.07 12.30
C LEU A 215 0.11 0.77 11.35
N PHE A 216 -1.09 1.30 11.63
CA PHE A 216 -2.32 1.04 10.87
C PHE A 216 -2.39 1.88 9.61
N ASP A 217 -2.09 3.16 9.77
CA ASP A 217 -2.07 4.16 8.72
C ASP A 217 -0.78 4.98 8.90
N PRO A 218 0.04 5.17 7.85
CA PRO A 218 0.17 4.25 6.73
C PRO A 218 0.48 2.83 7.22
N LYS A 219 -0.17 1.81 6.62
CA LYS A 219 -0.05 0.41 7.06
C LYS A 219 1.36 -0.14 6.89
N MET A 220 2.12 -0.25 7.98
CA MET A 220 3.50 -0.75 7.93
C MET A 220 3.99 -1.39 9.24
N VAL A 221 5.19 -1.95 9.18
CA VAL A 221 5.94 -2.46 10.33
C VAL A 221 7.17 -1.59 10.55
N ILE A 222 7.39 -1.18 11.80
CA ILE A 222 8.55 -0.41 12.23
C ILE A 222 9.38 -1.29 13.16
N MET A 223 10.66 -1.50 12.86
CA MET A 223 11.61 -2.16 13.75
C MET A 223 12.40 -1.10 14.51
N ILE A 224 12.44 -1.19 15.83
CA ILE A 224 13.05 -0.19 16.72
C ILE A 224 14.13 -0.88 17.55
N TYR A 225 15.35 -0.36 17.52
CA TYR A 225 16.51 -0.95 18.20
C TYR A 225 16.92 -0.10 19.40
N VAL A 226 17.49 -0.75 20.43
CA VAL A 226 17.97 -0.09 21.68
C VAL A 226 18.92 1.08 21.39
N SER A 227 19.66 1.01 20.29
CA SER A 227 20.62 2.04 19.84
C SER A 227 20.01 3.34 19.32
N GLY A 228 18.69 3.42 19.13
CA GLY A 228 18.04 4.55 18.44
C GLY A 228 17.96 4.40 16.91
N LYS A 229 18.43 3.28 16.36
CA LYS A 229 18.15 2.93 14.96
C LYS A 229 16.71 2.47 14.81
N ILE A 230 16.11 2.83 13.68
CA ILE A 230 14.74 2.49 13.30
C ILE A 230 14.74 2.03 11.85
N SER A 231 13.93 1.04 11.51
CA SER A 231 13.70 0.58 10.13
C SER A 231 12.21 0.49 9.82
N PHE A 232 11.77 1.15 8.75
CA PHE A 232 10.40 1.12 8.23
C PHE A 232 10.30 0.08 7.12
N VAL A 233 9.29 -0.79 7.17
CA VAL A 233 9.07 -1.88 6.21
C VAL A 233 7.59 -1.96 5.84
N GLY A 234 7.28 -1.91 4.55
CA GLY A 234 5.92 -2.06 4.03
C GLY A 234 5.40 -0.84 3.24
N ALA A 235 6.10 0.29 3.31
CA ALA A 235 5.74 1.53 2.61
C ALA A 235 5.72 1.36 1.09
N ARG A 236 4.86 2.14 0.40
CA ARG A 236 4.83 2.23 -1.07
C ARG A 236 5.20 3.60 -1.60
N THR A 237 5.21 4.62 -0.75
CA THR A 237 5.65 5.97 -1.05
C THR A 237 6.71 6.43 -0.03
N LEU A 238 7.45 7.50 -0.36
CA LEU A 238 8.29 8.19 0.62
C LEU A 238 7.45 8.94 1.65
N GLU A 239 6.27 9.40 1.24
CA GLU A 239 5.30 10.09 2.09
C GLU A 239 4.83 9.19 3.25
N ASP A 240 4.58 7.90 2.98
CA ASP A 240 4.22 6.90 3.99
C ASP A 240 5.32 6.80 5.07
N ILE A 241 6.59 6.81 4.64
CA ILE A 241 7.75 6.69 5.54
C ILE A 241 7.85 7.96 6.40
N THR A 242 7.66 9.14 5.81
CA THR A 242 7.65 10.42 6.54
C THR A 242 6.50 10.47 7.55
N LYS A 243 5.26 10.13 7.15
CA LYS A 243 4.09 10.02 8.05
C LYS A 243 4.36 9.11 9.24
N ALA A 244 4.86 7.90 8.98
CA ALA A 244 5.17 6.93 10.02
C ALA A 244 6.27 7.42 10.97
N PHE A 245 7.30 8.11 10.46
CA PHE A 245 8.36 8.65 11.30
C PHE A 245 7.87 9.84 12.14
N CYS A 246 7.13 10.78 11.55
CA CYS A 246 6.49 11.89 12.26
C CYS A 246 5.57 11.40 13.39
N SER A 247 4.84 10.30 13.18
CA SER A 247 3.99 9.69 14.21
C SER A 247 4.78 9.02 15.33
N ILE A 248 5.81 8.22 15.02
CA ILE A 248 6.52 7.44 16.03
C ILE A 248 7.54 8.29 16.80
N TYR A 249 8.15 9.32 16.20
CA TYR A 249 9.24 10.07 16.82
C TYR A 249 8.87 10.73 18.17
N PRO A 250 7.72 11.44 18.32
CA PRO A 250 7.27 11.99 19.61
C PRO A 250 6.95 10.94 20.68
N LEU A 251 6.70 9.69 20.28
CA LEU A 251 6.54 8.60 21.22
C LEU A 251 7.91 8.16 21.76
N LEU A 252 8.89 7.98 20.88
CA LEU A 252 10.20 7.44 21.24
C LEU A 252 11.02 8.35 22.14
N THR A 253 10.82 9.68 22.05
CA THR A 253 11.46 10.64 22.97
C THR A 253 11.06 10.42 24.43
N GLN A 254 9.86 9.89 24.70
CA GLN A 254 9.38 9.55 26.06
C GLN A 254 10.11 8.32 26.65
N TYR A 255 10.60 7.44 25.77
CA TYR A 255 11.34 6.22 26.14
C TYR A 255 12.86 6.37 26.02
N LYS A 256 13.36 7.58 25.76
CA LYS A 256 14.79 7.91 25.72
C LYS A 256 15.49 7.57 27.02
N HIS A 257 16.53 6.74 26.94
CA HIS A 257 17.47 6.44 28.02
C HIS A 257 18.54 7.54 28.18
#